data_AF-F3AFY1-F1
#
_entry.id   AF-F3AFY1-F1
#
_cell.length_a   1.000
_cell.length_b   1.000
_cell.length_c   1.000
_cell.angle_alpha   90.00
_cell.angle_beta   90.00
_cell.angle_gamma   90.00
#
_symmetry.space_group_name_H-M   'P 1'
#
loop_
_entity.id
_entity.type
_entity.pdbx_description
1 polymer ?
#
loop_
_entity_poly.entity_id
_entity_poly.type
_entity_poly.pdbx_seq_one_letter_code
_entity_poly.pdbx_strand_id
1 'polypeptide(L)'
;MDEFIIRKYKKLYLKAGKAYLFDVPALVEAMEKRKQVSTASISEALELVADDEAGKDRMASRIRSFLRGNEEIIGINTIQLLGLAFGGGDEMAFLEEVEIETITQALMERENGVNISQIREVYKMLYDVLSEVDESCNYNFVPGMEKDNANAFSYYEKRIDVIRNFVNTRFLDKREVREKLTRIVGETERFIKSYSIPGVVQRWKDINKRITYFDVVYDICAENYKLYLAICNKEIEFENRTLFMFDFLPTEKDFEERAEYFSQIVKEINDGNLQYSYEKIFKNELLMTLEKVFEHDFPEIKSEI
;
A
#
# COMPACT_ATOMS: atom_id res chain seq x y z
N MET A 1 46.80 8.96 6.58
CA MET A 1 46.10 8.57 5.35
C MET A 1 44.64 8.86 5.60
N ASP A 2 44.11 9.89 4.95
CA ASP A 2 42.68 10.19 5.04
C ASP A 2 41.93 9.08 4.29
N GLU A 3 41.13 8.30 5.02
CA GLU A 3 40.29 7.23 4.48
C GLU A 3 39.28 7.84 3.50
N PHE A 4 39.24 7.33 2.26
CA PHE A 4 38.23 7.75 1.29
C PHE A 4 36.87 7.26 1.77
N ILE A 5 35.97 8.20 2.10
CA ILE A 5 34.59 7.85 2.38
C ILE A 5 33.92 7.52 1.03
N ILE A 6 33.95 6.24 0.64
CA ILE A 6 33.31 5.75 -0.57
C ILE A 6 31.79 5.86 -0.41
N ARG A 7 31.16 6.84 -1.07
CA ARG A 7 29.71 6.80 -1.29
C ARG A 7 29.42 5.65 -2.26
N LYS A 8 28.84 4.56 -1.73
CA LYS A 8 28.30 3.43 -2.50
C LYS A 8 27.12 3.85 -3.39
N TYR A 9 27.31 4.67 -4.42
CA TYR A 9 26.21 4.97 -5.36
C TYR A 9 26.73 5.23 -6.78
N LYS A 10 26.19 4.50 -7.75
CA LYS A 10 26.20 4.91 -9.16
C LYS A 10 25.40 6.21 -9.28
N LYS A 11 25.95 7.24 -9.94
CA LYS A 11 25.25 8.52 -10.16
C LYS A 11 24.78 8.66 -11.60
N LEU A 12 23.53 9.05 -11.81
CA LEU A 12 22.97 9.25 -13.15
C LEU A 12 23.30 10.64 -13.71
N TYR A 13 23.80 10.68 -14.94
CA TYR A 13 24.05 11.90 -15.71
C TYR A 13 23.33 11.86 -17.05
N LEU A 14 22.91 13.02 -17.54
CA LEU A 14 22.29 13.19 -18.85
C LEU A 14 23.18 14.05 -19.74
N LYS A 15 23.50 13.59 -20.94
CA LYS A 15 24.25 14.36 -21.95
C LYS A 15 23.72 14.04 -23.33
N ALA A 16 23.34 15.08 -24.09
CA ALA A 16 22.90 14.95 -25.49
C ALA A 16 21.80 13.89 -25.72
N GLY A 17 20.84 13.78 -24.80
CA GLY A 17 19.72 12.83 -24.91
C GLY A 17 20.07 11.39 -24.53
N LYS A 18 21.27 11.13 -24.01
CA LYS A 18 21.70 9.83 -23.48
C LYS A 18 21.87 9.89 -21.97
N ALA A 19 21.66 8.76 -21.31
CA ALA A 19 21.81 8.62 -19.87
C ALA A 19 23.04 7.76 -19.54
N TYR A 20 23.80 8.18 -18.53
CA TYR A 20 25.03 7.52 -18.11
C TYR A 20 25.06 7.30 -16.60
N LEU A 21 25.35 6.08 -16.16
CA LEU A 21 25.64 5.77 -14.77
C LEU A 21 27.15 5.89 -14.52
N PHE A 22 27.52 6.79 -13.63
CA PHE A 22 28.89 6.97 -13.16
C PHE A 22 29.21 6.02 -12.00
N ASP A 23 30.14 5.10 -12.23
CA ASP A 23 30.64 4.15 -11.24
C ASP A 23 31.74 4.78 -10.36
N VAL A 24 31.32 5.44 -9.29
CA VAL A 24 32.23 6.08 -8.32
C VAL A 24 33.19 5.06 -7.68
N PRO A 25 32.75 3.86 -7.23
CA PRO A 25 33.66 2.82 -6.74
C PRO A 25 34.78 2.45 -7.73
N ALA A 26 34.45 2.24 -9.00
CA ALA A 26 35.44 1.89 -10.02
C ALA A 26 36.50 3.00 -10.21
N LEU A 27 36.08 4.27 -10.17
CA LEU A 27 37.02 5.40 -10.20
C LEU A 27 37.96 5.38 -8.99
N VAL A 28 37.43 5.22 -7.78
CA VAL A 28 38.24 5.22 -6.55
C VAL A 28 39.26 4.08 -6.59
N GLU A 29 38.84 2.88 -6.99
CA GLU A 29 39.74 1.74 -7.14
C GLU A 29 40.86 2.01 -8.16
N ALA A 30 40.54 2.63 -9.30
CA ALA A 30 41.52 3.00 -10.31
C ALA A 30 42.54 4.04 -9.80
N MET A 31 42.08 5.04 -9.03
CA MET A 31 42.92 6.06 -8.41
C MET A 31 43.84 5.46 -7.34
N GLU A 32 43.32 4.56 -6.51
CA GLU A 32 44.08 3.86 -5.47
C GLU A 32 45.17 2.97 -6.06
N LYS A 33 44.85 2.18 -7.11
CA LYS A 33 45.82 1.34 -7.83
C LYS A 33 47.01 2.15 -8.36
N ARG A 34 46.76 3.38 -8.82
CA ARG A 34 47.80 4.28 -9.33
C ARG A 34 48.47 5.13 -8.24
N LYS A 35 48.06 5.00 -6.97
CA LYS A 35 48.49 5.85 -5.84
C LYS A 35 48.24 7.36 -6.07
N GLN A 36 47.30 7.70 -6.95
CA GLN A 36 46.99 9.07 -7.34
C GLN A 36 45.73 9.57 -6.63
N VAL A 37 45.86 9.76 -5.32
CA VAL A 37 44.74 10.04 -4.41
C VAL A 37 44.78 11.44 -3.77
N SER A 38 45.90 12.15 -3.89
CA SER A 38 46.04 13.52 -3.39
C SER A 38 45.56 14.56 -4.42
N THR A 39 45.23 15.78 -3.99
CA THR A 39 44.87 16.87 -4.92
C THR A 39 45.98 17.11 -5.95
N ALA A 40 47.25 17.12 -5.51
CA ALA A 40 48.40 17.34 -6.38
C ALA A 40 48.53 16.24 -7.43
N SER A 41 48.45 14.97 -7.02
CA SER A 41 48.52 13.83 -7.95
C SER A 41 47.32 13.73 -8.90
N ILE A 42 46.14 14.22 -8.47
CA ILE A 42 44.96 14.31 -9.36
C ILE A 42 45.17 15.43 -10.38
N SER A 43 45.70 16.57 -9.96
CA SER A 43 46.01 17.69 -10.86
C SER A 43 47.03 17.28 -11.92
N GLU A 44 48.13 16.63 -11.51
CA GLU A 44 49.16 16.08 -12.40
C GLU A 44 48.58 15.05 -13.39
N ALA A 45 47.72 14.15 -12.92
CA ALA A 45 47.07 13.18 -13.81
C ALA A 45 46.15 13.86 -14.85
N LEU A 46 45.51 14.97 -14.47
CA LEU A 46 44.68 15.77 -15.37
C LEU A 46 45.51 16.65 -16.31
N GLU A 47 46.74 17.02 -15.96
CA GLU A 47 47.65 17.75 -16.86
C GLU A 47 47.96 16.97 -18.13
N LEU A 48 48.02 15.65 -18.03
CA LEU A 48 48.29 14.76 -19.17
C LEU A 48 47.12 14.69 -20.17
N VAL A 49 45.95 15.20 -19.81
CA VAL A 49 44.71 15.02 -20.58
C VAL A 49 43.86 16.29 -20.76
N ALA A 50 44.20 17.42 -20.12
CA ALA A 50 43.43 18.67 -20.20
C ALA A 50 44.28 19.88 -20.63
N ASP A 51 43.72 20.78 -21.44
CA ASP A 51 44.45 21.89 -22.07
C ASP A 51 44.48 23.21 -21.24
N ASP A 52 43.66 23.37 -20.20
CA ASP A 52 43.55 24.62 -19.41
C ASP A 52 44.31 24.54 -18.08
N GLU A 53 45.48 25.20 -17.97
CA GLU A 53 46.33 25.19 -16.76
C GLU A 53 45.68 25.83 -15.51
N ALA A 54 44.89 26.91 -15.64
CA ALA A 54 44.34 27.61 -14.48
C ALA A 54 43.07 26.94 -13.89
N GLY A 55 42.51 25.96 -14.59
CA GLY A 55 41.33 25.21 -14.20
C GLY A 55 41.62 23.91 -13.43
N LYS A 56 42.82 23.32 -13.59
CA LYS A 56 43.17 21.96 -13.14
C LYS A 56 43.20 21.80 -11.63
N ASP A 57 43.91 22.66 -10.90
CA ASP A 57 43.98 22.60 -9.44
C ASP A 57 42.61 22.79 -8.79
N ARG A 58 41.80 23.70 -9.36
CA ARG A 58 40.41 23.92 -8.94
C ARG A 58 39.56 22.68 -9.19
N MET A 59 39.70 22.05 -10.35
CA MET A 59 39.00 20.83 -10.70
C MET A 59 39.42 19.64 -9.82
N ALA A 60 40.72 19.45 -9.58
CA ALA A 60 41.26 18.43 -8.68
C ALA A 60 40.76 18.61 -7.24
N SER A 61 40.70 19.85 -6.76
CA SER A 61 40.13 20.18 -5.45
C SER A 61 38.64 19.83 -5.37
N ARG A 62 37.86 20.17 -6.41
CA ARG A 62 36.43 19.83 -6.51
C ARG A 62 36.19 18.32 -6.56
N ILE A 63 36.98 17.58 -7.36
CA ILE A 63 36.92 16.12 -7.41
C ILE A 63 37.20 15.54 -6.02
N ARG A 64 38.24 16.02 -5.33
CA ARG A 64 38.55 15.54 -3.98
C ARG A 64 37.47 15.90 -2.96
N SER A 65 36.87 17.08 -3.06
CA SER A 65 35.73 17.51 -2.25
C SER A 65 34.52 16.58 -2.46
N PHE A 66 34.21 16.28 -3.72
CA PHE A 66 33.18 15.32 -4.11
C PHE A 66 33.44 13.91 -3.55
N LEU A 67 34.66 13.40 -3.71
CA LEU A 67 35.06 12.07 -3.22
C LEU A 67 35.07 11.97 -1.69
N ARG A 68 35.25 13.10 -0.98
CA ARG A 68 35.11 13.18 0.49
C ARG A 68 33.65 13.25 0.96
N GLY A 69 32.70 13.34 0.03
CA GLY A 69 31.27 13.35 0.33
C GLY A 69 30.66 14.73 0.60
N ASN A 70 31.37 15.82 0.30
CA ASN A 70 30.82 17.17 0.34
C ASN A 70 29.75 17.36 -0.77
N GLU A 71 28.90 18.37 -0.65
CA GLU A 71 27.85 18.74 -1.64
C GLU A 71 28.41 19.35 -2.93
N GLU A 72 29.55 18.84 -3.40
CA GLU A 72 30.13 19.23 -4.68
C GLU A 72 29.50 18.41 -5.81
N ILE A 73 29.36 19.01 -6.99
CA ILE A 73 28.89 18.32 -8.21
C ILE A 73 30.00 18.40 -9.25
N ILE A 74 30.40 17.25 -9.80
CA ILE A 74 31.30 17.15 -10.95
C ILE A 74 30.48 16.86 -12.21
N GLY A 75 30.83 17.49 -13.34
CA GLY A 75 30.11 17.31 -14.59
C GLY A 75 30.57 16.06 -15.36
N ILE A 76 29.78 15.62 -16.33
CA ILE A 76 30.10 14.45 -17.16
C ILE A 76 31.43 14.61 -17.92
N ASN A 77 31.74 15.81 -18.41
CA ASN A 77 33.04 16.08 -19.06
C ASN A 77 34.22 15.88 -18.09
N THR A 78 34.04 16.24 -16.81
CA THR A 78 35.04 15.96 -15.77
C THR A 78 35.19 14.47 -15.55
N ILE A 79 34.10 13.70 -15.57
CA ILE A 79 34.15 12.24 -15.44
C ILE A 79 34.85 11.60 -16.65
N GLN A 80 34.64 12.12 -17.85
CA GLN A 80 35.34 11.66 -19.05
C GLN A 80 36.86 11.93 -18.98
N LEU A 81 37.26 13.11 -18.49
CA LEU A 81 38.67 13.42 -18.22
C LEU A 81 39.27 12.48 -17.17
N LEU A 82 38.49 12.11 -16.15
CA LEU A 82 38.90 11.11 -15.17
C LEU A 82 39.06 9.73 -15.83
N GLY A 83 38.17 9.35 -16.75
CA GLY A 83 38.29 8.14 -17.56
C GLY A 83 39.60 8.10 -18.36
N LEU A 84 39.94 9.20 -19.05
CA LEU A 84 41.21 9.31 -19.76
C LEU A 84 42.41 9.17 -18.81
N ALA A 85 42.39 9.90 -17.69
CA ALA A 85 43.50 9.95 -16.74
C ALA A 85 43.70 8.61 -15.98
N PHE A 86 42.62 7.98 -15.52
CA PHE A 86 42.67 6.84 -14.59
C PHE A 86 42.17 5.52 -15.19
N GLY A 87 41.33 5.59 -16.22
CA GLY A 87 40.72 4.47 -16.93
C GLY A 87 41.52 3.91 -18.10
N GLY A 88 42.80 4.28 -18.22
CA GLY A 88 43.68 3.75 -19.29
C GLY A 88 43.49 4.43 -20.64
N GLY A 89 43.05 5.68 -20.65
CA GLY A 89 42.80 6.44 -21.88
C GLY A 89 41.40 6.26 -22.46
N ASP A 90 40.48 5.61 -21.74
CA ASP A 90 39.08 5.47 -22.13
C ASP A 90 38.20 6.49 -21.42
N GLU A 91 37.62 7.43 -22.18
CA GLU A 91 36.69 8.45 -21.68
C GLU A 91 35.46 7.86 -20.96
N MET A 92 35.08 6.62 -21.32
CA MET A 92 33.89 5.96 -20.80
C MET A 92 34.21 4.93 -19.71
N ALA A 93 35.47 4.82 -19.27
CA ALA A 93 35.92 3.80 -18.31
C ALA A 93 35.10 3.73 -17.02
N PHE A 94 34.46 4.84 -16.63
CA PHE A 94 33.63 4.93 -15.42
C PHE A 94 32.17 5.30 -15.72
N LEU A 95 31.77 5.33 -17.00
CA LEU A 95 30.43 5.69 -17.44
C LEU A 95 29.81 4.53 -18.20
N GLU A 96 28.71 4.00 -17.67
CA GLU A 96 27.88 3.00 -18.33
C GLU A 96 26.70 3.73 -19.01
N GLU A 97 26.60 3.65 -20.34
CA GLU A 97 25.42 4.15 -21.05
C GLU A 97 24.21 3.27 -20.70
N VAL A 98 23.10 3.89 -20.33
CA VAL A 98 21.87 3.18 -19.97
C VAL A 98 20.73 3.72 -20.81
N GLU A 99 19.93 2.80 -21.34
CA GLU A 99 18.72 3.15 -22.07
C GLU A 99 17.74 3.91 -21.18
N ILE A 100 17.25 5.05 -21.67
CA ILE A 100 16.29 5.90 -20.94
C ILE A 100 14.99 5.13 -20.66
N GLU A 101 14.61 4.23 -21.56
CA GLU A 101 13.45 3.34 -21.40
C GLU A 101 13.61 2.45 -20.16
N THR A 102 14.79 1.85 -19.95
CA THR A 102 15.09 1.02 -18.77
C THR A 102 14.98 1.82 -17.47
N ILE A 103 15.48 3.07 -17.47
CA ILE A 103 15.39 3.95 -16.30
C ILE A 103 13.93 4.32 -16.01
N THR A 104 13.18 4.64 -17.06
CA THR A 104 11.77 5.02 -16.96
C THR A 104 10.93 3.86 -16.46
N GLN A 105 11.16 2.65 -17.00
CA GLN A 105 10.52 1.43 -16.53
C GLN A 105 10.81 1.17 -15.04
N ALA A 106 12.09 1.25 -14.61
CA ALA A 106 12.45 1.05 -13.21
C ALA A 106 11.81 2.10 -12.27
N LEU A 107 11.67 3.35 -12.73
CA LEU A 107 10.97 4.40 -11.98
C LEU A 107 9.46 4.12 -11.89
N MET A 108 8.84 3.69 -12.99
CA MET A 108 7.42 3.30 -13.01
C MET A 108 7.15 2.10 -12.11
N GLU A 109 8.01 1.08 -12.14
CA GLU A 109 7.91 -0.10 -11.25
C GLU A 109 8.04 0.30 -9.78
N ARG A 110 8.99 1.19 -9.46
CA ARG A 110 9.14 1.72 -8.10
C ARG A 110 7.91 2.51 -7.66
N GLU A 111 7.39 3.37 -8.52
CA GLU A 111 6.19 4.17 -8.23
C GLU A 111 4.96 3.26 -8.04
N ASN A 112 4.79 2.24 -8.89
CA ASN A 112 3.75 1.24 -8.76
C ASN A 112 3.88 0.45 -7.45
N GLY A 113 5.10 0.06 -7.06
CA GLY A 113 5.36 -0.61 -5.78
C GLY A 113 4.99 0.26 -4.57
N VAL A 114 5.31 1.56 -4.62
CA VAL A 114 4.89 2.52 -3.58
C VAL A 114 3.37 2.65 -3.53
N ASN A 115 2.70 2.74 -4.69
CA ASN A 115 1.25 2.83 -4.80
C ASN A 115 0.57 1.59 -4.19
N ILE A 116 0.99 0.37 -4.58
CA ILE A 116 0.47 -0.89 -4.01
C ILE A 116 0.68 -0.94 -2.50
N SER A 117 1.86 -0.55 -2.01
CA SER A 117 2.12 -0.50 -0.56
C SER A 117 1.20 0.46 0.18
N GLN A 118 0.86 1.60 -0.42
CA GLN A 118 -0.07 2.56 0.18
C GLN A 118 -1.51 2.07 0.16
N ILE A 119 -1.92 1.37 -0.89
CA ILE A 119 -3.26 0.74 -0.95
C ILE A 119 -3.38 -0.34 0.13
N ARG A 120 -2.34 -1.17 0.32
CA ARG A 120 -2.28 -2.16 1.40
C ARG A 120 -2.37 -1.53 2.78
N GLU A 121 -1.83 -0.32 2.96
CA GLU A 121 -1.97 0.40 4.23
C GLU A 121 -3.43 0.77 4.49
N VAL A 122 -4.16 1.26 3.48
CA VAL A 122 -5.60 1.54 3.62
C VAL A 122 -6.38 0.27 3.94
N TYR A 123 -6.06 -0.86 3.29
CA TYR A 123 -6.64 -2.16 3.61
C TYR A 123 -6.44 -2.51 5.09
N LYS A 124 -5.21 -2.41 5.61
CA LYS A 124 -4.90 -2.69 7.03
C LYS A 124 -5.68 -1.79 7.97
N MET A 125 -5.73 -0.49 7.70
CA MET A 125 -6.46 0.45 8.56
C MET A 125 -7.97 0.12 8.61
N LEU A 126 -8.57 -0.27 7.49
CA LEU A 126 -9.97 -0.70 7.44
C LEU A 126 -10.17 -2.06 8.12
N TYR A 127 -9.24 -3.01 7.90
CA TYR A 127 -9.24 -4.31 8.55
C TYR A 127 -9.22 -4.15 10.08
N ASP A 128 -8.36 -3.28 10.60
CA ASP A 128 -8.25 -3.00 12.03
C ASP A 128 -9.58 -2.48 12.59
N VAL A 129 -10.23 -1.51 11.91
CA VAL A 129 -11.54 -1.00 12.32
C VAL A 129 -12.60 -2.11 12.27
N LEU A 130 -12.65 -2.91 11.21
CA LEU A 130 -13.65 -3.96 11.07
C LEU A 130 -13.47 -5.09 12.10
N SER A 131 -12.23 -5.39 12.47
CA SER A 131 -11.90 -6.46 13.42
C SER A 131 -12.46 -6.23 14.83
N GLU A 132 -12.80 -4.99 15.15
CA GLU A 132 -13.36 -4.60 16.43
C GLU A 132 -14.87 -4.84 16.56
N VAL A 133 -15.56 -5.26 15.49
CA VAL A 133 -17.03 -5.45 15.49
C VAL A 133 -17.53 -6.31 16.66
N ASP A 134 -16.75 -7.31 17.03
CA ASP A 134 -17.03 -8.25 18.11
C ASP A 134 -16.82 -7.60 19.50
N GLU A 135 -15.62 -7.06 19.76
CA GLU A 135 -15.26 -6.43 21.04
C GLU A 135 -16.08 -5.16 21.33
N SER A 136 -16.44 -4.42 20.28
CA SER A 136 -17.25 -3.19 20.36
C SER A 136 -18.76 -3.44 20.42
N CYS A 137 -19.20 -4.71 20.40
CA CYS A 137 -20.61 -5.10 20.27
C CYS A 137 -21.31 -4.36 19.11
N ASN A 138 -20.83 -4.55 17.89
CA ASN A 138 -21.29 -3.87 16.68
C ASN A 138 -21.11 -2.34 16.74
N TYR A 139 -19.93 -1.89 17.16
CA TYR A 139 -19.54 -0.47 17.23
C TYR A 139 -20.37 0.37 18.20
N ASN A 140 -21.06 -0.29 19.14
CA ASN A 140 -21.80 0.38 20.21
C ASN A 140 -20.88 0.86 21.34
N PHE A 141 -19.72 0.23 21.51
CA PHE A 141 -18.74 0.56 22.56
C PHE A 141 -17.35 0.80 21.99
N VAL A 142 -16.53 1.54 22.73
CA VAL A 142 -15.10 1.69 22.40
C VAL A 142 -14.33 0.50 22.98
N PRO A 143 -13.56 -0.25 22.17
CA PRO A 143 -12.73 -1.35 22.63
C PRO A 143 -11.81 -0.94 23.80
N GLY A 144 -11.68 -1.81 24.79
CA GLY A 144 -10.88 -1.55 25.99
C GLY A 144 -11.37 -0.45 26.93
N MET A 145 -12.54 0.17 26.72
CA MET A 145 -13.12 1.16 27.64
C MET A 145 -14.36 0.61 28.36
N GLU A 146 -14.62 1.12 29.57
CA GLU A 146 -15.87 0.83 30.29
C GLU A 146 -17.08 1.30 29.47
N LYS A 147 -18.16 0.50 29.47
CA LYS A 147 -19.31 0.58 28.55
C LYS A 147 -20.09 1.90 28.57
N ASP A 148 -19.84 2.79 29.54
CA ASP A 148 -20.60 4.03 29.73
C ASP A 148 -19.76 5.33 29.62
N ASN A 149 -18.45 5.24 29.39
CA ASN A 149 -17.55 6.40 29.53
C ASN A 149 -17.04 7.01 28.20
N ALA A 150 -17.37 6.41 27.04
CA ALA A 150 -16.83 6.86 25.76
C ALA A 150 -17.90 6.90 24.65
N ASN A 151 -17.89 7.99 23.88
CA ASN A 151 -18.74 8.15 22.71
C ASN A 151 -18.18 7.30 21.54
N ALA A 152 -18.67 6.07 21.41
CA ALA A 152 -18.26 5.14 20.35
C ALA A 152 -18.46 5.72 18.94
N PHE A 153 -19.53 6.49 18.73
CA PHE A 153 -19.80 7.14 17.45
C PHE A 153 -18.66 8.10 17.07
N SER A 154 -18.29 9.02 17.97
CA SER A 154 -17.18 9.95 17.74
C SER A 154 -15.82 9.25 17.63
N TYR A 155 -15.63 8.12 18.31
CA TYR A 155 -14.42 7.32 18.20
C TYR A 155 -14.26 6.73 16.79
N TYR A 156 -15.28 6.02 16.29
CA TYR A 156 -15.23 5.39 14.97
C TYR A 156 -15.26 6.42 13.83
N GLU A 157 -15.99 7.52 13.98
CA GLU A 157 -15.99 8.61 13.01
C GLU A 157 -14.58 9.19 12.81
N LYS A 158 -13.86 9.47 13.90
CA LYS A 158 -12.48 9.95 13.82
C LYS A 158 -11.55 8.95 13.14
N ARG A 159 -11.71 7.65 13.38
CA ARG A 159 -10.88 6.63 12.74
C ARG A 159 -11.13 6.56 11.24
N ILE A 160 -12.39 6.62 10.82
CA ILE A 160 -12.75 6.69 9.40
C ILE A 160 -12.21 7.98 8.76
N ASP A 161 -12.26 9.13 9.46
CA ASP A 161 -11.69 10.38 8.96
C ASP A 161 -10.17 10.31 8.78
N VAL A 162 -9.45 9.62 9.67
CA VAL A 162 -8.00 9.38 9.51
C VAL A 162 -7.72 8.59 8.23
N ILE A 163 -8.50 7.54 7.96
CA ILE A 163 -8.36 6.73 6.73
C ILE A 163 -8.70 7.57 5.49
N ARG A 164 -9.79 8.34 5.54
CA ARG A 164 -10.22 9.24 4.47
C ARG A 164 -9.14 10.30 4.16
N ASN A 165 -8.55 10.90 5.18
CA ASN A 165 -7.47 11.87 5.03
C ASN A 165 -6.21 11.22 4.45
N PHE A 166 -5.88 9.98 4.86
CA PHE A 166 -4.79 9.23 4.26
C PHE A 166 -5.02 9.02 2.75
N VAL A 167 -6.22 8.56 2.36
CA VAL A 167 -6.58 8.39 0.95
C VAL A 167 -6.48 9.70 0.17
N ASN A 168 -7.05 10.78 0.71
CA ASN A 168 -7.08 12.07 0.02
C ASN A 168 -5.70 12.73 -0.13
N THR A 169 -4.77 12.47 0.79
CA THR A 169 -3.43 13.08 0.77
C THR A 169 -2.41 12.23 0.00
N ARG A 170 -2.52 10.90 0.05
CA ARG A 170 -1.55 9.99 -0.62
C ARG A 170 -1.83 9.76 -2.10
N PHE A 171 -3.09 9.90 -2.52
CA PHE A 171 -3.52 9.63 -3.90
C PHE A 171 -4.05 10.89 -4.61
N LEU A 172 -3.44 12.06 -4.35
CA LEU A 172 -3.88 13.35 -4.91
C LEU A 172 -3.89 13.37 -6.44
N ASP A 173 -2.86 12.78 -7.05
CA ASP A 173 -2.63 12.68 -8.50
C ASP A 173 -3.16 11.37 -9.10
N LYS A 174 -3.58 10.40 -8.26
CA LYS A 174 -4.10 9.09 -8.69
C LYS A 174 -5.62 9.03 -8.55
N ARG A 175 -6.32 9.78 -9.40
CA ARG A 175 -7.79 9.97 -9.33
C ARG A 175 -8.57 8.66 -9.24
N GLU A 176 -8.30 7.69 -10.14
CA GLU A 176 -9.04 6.42 -10.19
C GLU A 176 -8.86 5.60 -8.91
N VAL A 177 -7.61 5.47 -8.43
CA VAL A 177 -7.28 4.77 -7.18
C VAL A 177 -7.96 5.46 -6.00
N ARG A 178 -7.88 6.79 -5.94
CA ARG A 178 -8.53 7.59 -4.89
C ARG A 178 -10.04 7.38 -4.87
N GLU A 179 -10.71 7.38 -6.04
CA GLU A 179 -12.16 7.18 -6.14
C GLU A 179 -12.59 5.79 -5.65
N LYS A 180 -11.87 4.73 -6.05
CA LYS A 180 -12.11 3.36 -5.55
C LYS A 180 -11.93 3.26 -4.04
N LEU A 181 -10.82 3.76 -3.49
CA LEU A 181 -10.56 3.75 -2.05
C LEU A 181 -11.59 4.58 -1.27
N THR A 182 -11.95 5.77 -1.77
CA THR A 182 -12.98 6.62 -1.16
C THR A 182 -14.32 5.91 -1.09
N ARG A 183 -14.68 5.17 -2.14
CA ARG A 183 -15.89 4.33 -2.13
C ARG A 183 -15.82 3.26 -1.05
N ILE A 184 -14.74 2.48 -0.98
CA ILE A 184 -14.59 1.42 0.03
C ILE A 184 -14.69 2.02 1.46
N VAL A 185 -14.00 3.14 1.72
CA VAL A 185 -14.08 3.84 3.02
C VAL A 185 -15.52 4.27 3.35
N GLY A 186 -16.26 4.80 2.38
CA GLY A 186 -17.65 5.20 2.58
C GLY A 186 -18.61 4.01 2.78
N GLU A 187 -18.36 2.89 2.12
CA GLU A 187 -19.10 1.64 2.31
C GLU A 187 -18.85 1.06 3.72
N THR A 188 -17.61 1.09 4.18
CA THR A 188 -17.25 0.72 5.56
C THR A 188 -17.89 1.64 6.59
N GLU A 189 -17.88 2.95 6.37
CA GLU A 189 -18.55 3.91 7.26
C GLU A 189 -20.06 3.64 7.37
N ARG A 190 -20.73 3.36 6.24
CA ARG A 190 -22.15 2.99 6.24
C ARG A 190 -22.41 1.75 7.08
N PHE A 191 -21.58 0.72 6.94
CA PHE A 191 -21.71 -0.50 7.74
C PHE A 191 -21.59 -0.20 9.24
N ILE A 192 -20.53 0.53 9.65
CA ILE A 192 -20.31 0.91 11.05
C ILE A 192 -21.51 1.69 11.62
N LYS A 193 -22.09 2.60 10.84
CA LYS A 193 -23.24 3.43 11.25
C LYS A 193 -24.60 2.71 11.14
N SER A 194 -24.66 1.51 10.55
CA SER A 194 -25.92 0.78 10.33
C SER A 194 -26.46 0.07 11.58
N TYR A 195 -25.58 -0.25 12.54
CA TYR A 195 -25.91 -1.07 13.73
C TYR A 195 -26.61 -2.40 13.40
N SER A 196 -26.39 -2.95 12.19
CA SER A 196 -27.10 -4.12 11.69
C SER A 196 -26.14 -5.20 11.19
N ILE A 197 -26.57 -6.47 11.27
CA ILE A 197 -25.84 -7.62 10.74
C ILE A 197 -26.67 -8.23 9.59
N PRO A 198 -26.08 -8.46 8.40
CA PRO A 198 -24.69 -8.13 8.07
C PRO A 198 -24.46 -6.64 7.82
N GLY A 199 -25.50 -5.82 7.60
CA GLY A 199 -25.44 -4.35 7.50
C GLY A 199 -24.53 -3.73 6.43
N VAL A 200 -23.80 -4.54 5.68
CA VAL A 200 -22.92 -4.11 4.59
C VAL A 200 -23.72 -3.67 3.38
N VAL A 201 -23.11 -2.84 2.54
CA VAL A 201 -23.74 -2.36 1.30
C VAL A 201 -23.98 -3.50 0.30
N GLN A 202 -24.94 -3.32 -0.61
CA GLN A 202 -25.29 -4.32 -1.63
C GLN A 202 -24.07 -4.81 -2.44
N ARG A 203 -23.17 -3.90 -2.81
CA ARG A 203 -21.95 -4.26 -3.56
C ARG A 203 -21.09 -5.31 -2.82
N TRP A 204 -21.00 -5.24 -1.50
CA TRP A 204 -20.24 -6.23 -0.72
C TRP A 204 -20.96 -7.58 -0.70
N LYS A 205 -22.31 -7.57 -0.61
CA LYS A 205 -23.13 -8.78 -0.73
C LYS A 205 -22.98 -9.44 -2.11
N ASP A 206 -22.87 -8.64 -3.17
CA ASP A 206 -22.68 -9.15 -4.54
C ASP A 206 -21.28 -9.76 -4.73
N ILE A 207 -20.24 -9.15 -4.13
CA ILE A 207 -18.85 -9.63 -4.18
C ILE A 207 -18.66 -10.89 -3.32
N ASN A 208 -19.29 -10.94 -2.14
CA ASN A 208 -19.24 -12.08 -1.25
C ASN A 208 -20.64 -12.45 -0.73
N LYS A 209 -21.35 -13.29 -1.47
CA LYS A 209 -22.70 -13.74 -1.10
C LYS A 209 -22.79 -14.35 0.30
N ARG A 210 -21.72 -15.01 0.77
CA ARG A 210 -21.71 -15.66 2.09
C ARG A 210 -21.93 -14.69 3.26
N ILE A 211 -21.62 -13.40 3.09
CA ILE A 211 -21.90 -12.41 4.13
C ILE A 211 -23.40 -12.28 4.42
N THR A 212 -24.28 -12.63 3.46
CA THR A 212 -25.74 -12.59 3.67
C THR A 212 -26.23 -13.72 4.55
N TYR A 213 -25.46 -14.79 4.77
CA TYR A 213 -25.84 -15.91 5.63
C TYR A 213 -26.04 -15.51 7.10
N PHE A 214 -25.55 -14.33 7.48
CA PHE A 214 -25.70 -13.74 8.81
C PHE A 214 -26.94 -12.84 8.94
N ASP A 215 -27.74 -12.73 7.88
CA ASP A 215 -28.94 -11.91 7.87
C ASP A 215 -30.09 -12.59 8.63
N VAL A 216 -30.80 -11.78 9.41
CA VAL A 216 -31.91 -12.20 10.27
C VAL A 216 -33.08 -12.80 9.49
N VAL A 217 -33.18 -12.54 8.17
CA VAL A 217 -34.24 -13.12 7.33
C VAL A 217 -34.25 -14.65 7.38
N TYR A 218 -33.08 -15.31 7.47
CA TYR A 218 -33.02 -16.77 7.57
C TYR A 218 -33.65 -17.28 8.87
N ASP A 219 -33.35 -16.61 9.98
CA ASP A 219 -33.82 -17.02 11.31
C ASP A 219 -35.31 -16.72 11.45
N ILE A 220 -35.78 -15.57 10.94
CA ILE A 220 -37.23 -15.25 10.90
C ILE A 220 -37.99 -16.26 10.03
N CYS A 221 -37.47 -16.63 8.87
CA CYS A 221 -38.07 -17.66 8.02
C CYS A 221 -38.20 -19.01 8.74
N ALA A 222 -37.16 -19.41 9.48
CA ALA A 222 -37.11 -20.71 10.16
C ALA A 222 -37.98 -20.74 11.44
N GLU A 223 -37.95 -19.67 12.23
CA GLU A 223 -38.58 -19.63 13.56
C GLU A 223 -39.99 -19.03 13.56
N ASN A 224 -40.27 -18.09 12.65
CA ASN A 224 -41.54 -17.38 12.59
C ASN A 224 -41.97 -17.05 11.15
N TYR A 225 -42.30 -18.09 10.39
CA TYR A 225 -42.74 -17.95 9.00
C TYR A 225 -43.96 -17.04 8.81
N LYS A 226 -44.84 -16.92 9.82
CA LYS A 226 -45.96 -15.97 9.78
C LYS A 226 -45.48 -14.52 9.76
N LEU A 227 -44.49 -14.19 10.60
CA LEU A 227 -43.87 -12.87 10.60
C LEU A 227 -43.14 -12.61 9.28
N TYR A 228 -42.43 -13.60 8.73
CA TYR A 228 -41.81 -13.50 7.41
C TYR A 228 -42.84 -13.11 6.32
N LEU A 229 -43.98 -13.81 6.25
CA LEU A 229 -45.03 -13.52 5.28
C LEU A 229 -45.64 -12.12 5.49
N ALA A 230 -45.90 -11.74 6.75
CA ALA A 230 -46.44 -10.41 7.06
C ALA A 230 -45.49 -9.29 6.60
N ILE A 231 -44.19 -9.46 6.78
CA ILE A 231 -43.17 -8.52 6.29
C ILE A 231 -43.17 -8.49 4.75
N CYS A 232 -43.16 -9.65 4.08
CA CYS A 232 -43.18 -9.74 2.62
C CYS A 232 -44.45 -9.10 2.01
N ASN A 233 -45.58 -9.26 2.68
CA ASN A 233 -46.87 -8.70 2.29
C ASN A 233 -47.04 -7.22 2.66
N LYS A 234 -46.04 -6.60 3.31
CA LYS A 234 -46.07 -5.20 3.76
C LYS A 234 -47.17 -4.92 4.80
N GLU A 235 -47.45 -5.92 5.64
CA GLU A 235 -48.43 -5.85 6.72
C GLU A 235 -47.83 -5.31 8.03
N ILE A 236 -46.51 -5.10 8.08
CA ILE A 236 -45.77 -4.58 9.25
C ILE A 236 -45.28 -3.15 8.98
N GLU A 237 -45.74 -2.21 9.80
CA GLU A 237 -45.34 -0.80 9.80
C GLU A 237 -44.69 -0.40 11.13
N PHE A 238 -43.69 0.47 11.08
CA PHE A 238 -43.15 1.17 12.26
C PHE A 238 -43.89 2.48 12.53
N GLU A 239 -43.65 3.10 13.70
CA GLU A 239 -44.34 4.30 14.23
C GLU A 239 -44.42 5.51 13.27
N ASN A 240 -43.68 5.50 12.16
CA ASN A 240 -43.67 6.55 11.13
C ASN A 240 -44.23 6.12 9.75
N ARG A 241 -45.01 5.02 9.67
CA ARG A 241 -45.51 4.42 8.40
C ARG A 241 -44.40 3.96 7.45
N THR A 242 -43.20 3.77 7.96
CA THR A 242 -42.11 3.13 7.20
C THR A 242 -42.37 1.64 7.22
N LEU A 243 -42.47 1.05 6.02
CA LEU A 243 -42.59 -0.39 5.86
C LEU A 243 -41.27 -1.07 6.21
N PHE A 244 -41.35 -2.12 7.02
CA PHE A 244 -40.21 -3.00 7.20
C PHE A 244 -40.04 -3.87 5.96
N MET A 245 -38.84 -3.94 5.41
CA MET A 245 -38.51 -4.75 4.24
C MET A 245 -37.19 -5.46 4.48
N PHE A 246 -37.11 -6.73 4.07
CA PHE A 246 -35.84 -7.43 3.98
C PHE A 246 -35.02 -6.90 2.80
N ASP A 247 -33.71 -6.82 2.98
CA ASP A 247 -32.79 -6.43 1.91
C ASP A 247 -32.72 -7.48 0.79
N PHE A 248 -33.00 -8.75 1.11
CA PHE A 248 -33.13 -9.83 0.14
C PHE A 248 -34.12 -10.87 0.64
N LEU A 249 -34.61 -11.72 -0.26
CA LEU A 249 -35.49 -12.84 0.05
C LEU A 249 -34.74 -14.14 -0.25
N PRO A 250 -34.47 -14.99 0.75
CA PRO A 250 -33.74 -16.24 0.54
C PRO A 250 -34.55 -17.22 -0.29
N THR A 251 -33.89 -17.87 -1.24
CA THR A 251 -34.40 -19.03 -1.97
C THR A 251 -34.11 -20.32 -1.20
N GLU A 252 -34.77 -21.42 -1.57
CA GLU A 252 -34.47 -22.76 -1.02
C GLU A 252 -32.99 -23.12 -1.16
N LYS A 253 -32.39 -22.80 -2.31
CA LYS A 253 -30.97 -22.97 -2.56
C LYS A 253 -30.10 -22.16 -1.59
N ASP A 254 -30.51 -20.94 -1.25
CA ASP A 254 -29.75 -20.13 -0.28
C ASP A 254 -29.79 -20.73 1.13
N PHE A 255 -30.86 -21.43 1.51
CA PHE A 255 -30.92 -22.20 2.77
C PHE A 255 -29.97 -23.39 2.75
N GLU A 256 -29.92 -24.13 1.65
CA GLU A 256 -29.00 -25.27 1.48
C GLU A 256 -27.54 -24.80 1.58
N GLU A 257 -27.17 -23.76 0.83
CA GLU A 257 -25.81 -23.22 0.84
C GLU A 257 -25.41 -22.64 2.21
N ARG A 258 -26.34 -21.99 2.92
CA ARG A 258 -26.13 -21.52 4.31
C ARG A 258 -25.92 -22.70 5.27
N ALA A 259 -26.75 -23.74 5.18
CA ALA A 259 -26.65 -24.90 6.05
C ALA A 259 -25.32 -25.64 5.86
N GLU A 260 -24.88 -25.78 4.60
CA GLU A 260 -23.56 -26.36 4.28
C GLU A 260 -22.43 -25.51 4.86
N TYR A 261 -22.47 -24.18 4.68
CA TYR A 261 -21.47 -23.25 5.20
C TYR A 261 -21.29 -23.38 6.72
N PHE A 262 -22.38 -23.30 7.49
CA PHE A 262 -22.28 -23.42 8.95
C PHE A 262 -21.91 -24.84 9.40
N SER A 263 -22.29 -25.88 8.67
CA SER A 263 -21.88 -27.26 8.97
C SER A 263 -20.37 -27.45 8.83
N GLN A 264 -19.74 -26.83 7.82
CA GLN A 264 -18.29 -26.84 7.64
C GLN A 264 -17.59 -26.15 8.82
N ILE A 265 -18.07 -24.98 9.24
CA ILE A 265 -17.51 -24.26 10.40
C ILE A 265 -17.65 -25.08 11.69
N VAL A 266 -18.80 -25.69 11.95
CA VAL A 266 -19.01 -26.55 13.13
C VAL A 266 -18.02 -27.72 13.12
N LYS A 267 -17.78 -28.32 11.95
CA LYS A 267 -16.80 -29.38 11.80
C LYS A 267 -15.38 -28.89 12.15
N GLU A 268 -14.95 -27.75 11.61
CA GLU A 268 -13.63 -27.16 11.90
C GLU A 268 -13.47 -26.84 13.40
N ILE A 269 -14.50 -26.30 14.04
CA ILE A 269 -14.51 -26.01 15.47
C ILE A 269 -14.33 -27.28 16.29
N ASN A 270 -15.07 -28.35 15.95
CA ASN A 270 -15.00 -29.62 16.66
C ASN A 270 -13.66 -30.33 16.44
N ASP A 271 -13.18 -30.42 15.20
CA ASP A 271 -11.92 -31.07 14.84
C ASP A 271 -10.72 -30.35 15.49
N GLY A 272 -10.79 -29.02 15.61
CA GLY A 272 -9.76 -28.19 16.23
C GLY A 272 -9.92 -27.93 17.73
N ASN A 273 -10.99 -28.42 18.37
CA ASN A 273 -11.37 -28.09 19.76
C ASN A 273 -11.35 -26.56 20.04
N LEU A 274 -11.92 -25.79 19.10
CA LEU A 274 -11.94 -24.31 19.14
C LEU A 274 -13.18 -23.81 19.90
N GLN A 275 -13.15 -22.54 20.34
CA GLN A 275 -14.29 -21.86 20.97
C GLN A 275 -14.64 -20.58 20.19
N TYR A 276 -15.44 -20.71 19.15
CA TYR A 276 -15.89 -19.56 18.33
C TYR A 276 -17.34 -19.22 18.64
N SER A 277 -17.60 -17.95 18.94
CA SER A 277 -18.96 -17.40 19.02
C SER A 277 -19.51 -17.10 17.62
N TYR A 278 -20.82 -16.88 17.52
CA TYR A 278 -21.46 -16.44 16.27
C TYR A 278 -20.86 -15.12 15.76
N GLU A 279 -20.59 -14.19 16.67
CA GLU A 279 -19.98 -12.89 16.39
C GLU A 279 -18.55 -13.05 15.84
N LYS A 280 -17.79 -14.01 16.36
CA LYS A 280 -16.45 -14.32 15.86
C LYS A 280 -16.49 -14.87 14.43
N ILE A 281 -17.47 -15.73 14.13
CA ILE A 281 -17.67 -16.27 12.78
C ILE A 281 -18.07 -15.14 11.83
N PHE A 282 -19.02 -14.29 12.22
CA PHE A 282 -19.42 -13.12 11.42
C PHE A 282 -18.24 -12.18 11.16
N LYS A 283 -17.46 -11.85 12.18
CA LYS A 283 -16.24 -11.03 12.04
C LYS A 283 -15.28 -11.63 11.01
N ASN A 284 -15.05 -12.94 11.04
CA ASN A 284 -14.16 -13.57 10.07
C ASN A 284 -14.70 -13.44 8.64
N GLU A 285 -16.00 -13.65 8.42
CA GLU A 285 -16.61 -13.47 7.09
C GLU A 285 -16.62 -12.01 6.64
N LEU A 286 -16.79 -11.06 7.57
CA LEU A 286 -16.70 -9.63 7.30
C LEU A 286 -15.29 -9.21 6.84
N LEU A 287 -14.25 -9.72 7.50
CA LEU A 287 -12.86 -9.45 7.13
C LEU A 287 -12.49 -10.10 5.79
N MET A 288 -12.96 -11.33 5.55
CA MET A 288 -12.87 -11.99 4.24
C MET A 288 -13.61 -11.22 3.14
N THR A 289 -14.73 -10.58 3.48
CA THR A 289 -15.48 -9.72 2.55
C THR A 289 -14.66 -8.47 2.19
N LEU A 290 -14.01 -7.83 3.17
CA LEU A 290 -13.11 -6.70 2.92
C LEU A 290 -11.96 -7.10 1.98
N GLU A 291 -11.34 -8.26 2.21
CA GLU A 291 -10.30 -8.80 1.34
C GLU A 291 -10.80 -8.94 -0.10
N LYS A 292 -11.93 -9.63 -0.31
CA LYS A 292 -12.55 -9.77 -1.65
C LYS A 292 -12.92 -8.45 -2.31
N VAL A 293 -13.31 -7.44 -1.53
CA VAL A 293 -13.62 -6.10 -2.02
C VAL A 293 -12.37 -5.39 -2.54
N PHE A 294 -11.24 -5.50 -1.82
CA PHE A 294 -9.96 -4.95 -2.26
C PHE A 294 -9.43 -5.68 -3.48
N GLU A 295 -9.48 -7.01 -3.47
CA GLU A 295 -9.14 -7.87 -4.59
C GLU A 295 -9.94 -7.59 -5.86
N HIS A 296 -11.22 -7.24 -5.72
CA HIS A 296 -12.09 -6.87 -6.83
C HIS A 296 -11.68 -5.52 -7.44
N ASP A 297 -11.37 -4.52 -6.62
CA ASP A 297 -11.07 -3.16 -7.09
C ASP A 297 -9.60 -2.96 -7.49
N PHE A 298 -8.70 -3.77 -6.92
CA PHE A 298 -7.25 -3.76 -7.09
C PHE A 298 -6.71 -5.20 -7.28
N PRO A 299 -6.93 -5.84 -8.44
CA PRO A 299 -6.47 -7.21 -8.70
C PRO A 299 -4.96 -7.41 -8.52
N GLU A 300 -4.17 -6.37 -8.71
CA GLU A 300 -2.71 -6.32 -8.51
C GLU A 300 -2.27 -6.58 -7.06
N ILE A 301 -3.18 -6.51 -6.08
CA ILE A 301 -2.84 -6.80 -4.69
C ILE A 301 -2.72 -8.31 -4.43
N LYS A 302 -3.41 -9.15 -5.24
CA LYS A 302 -3.43 -10.62 -5.08
C LYS A 302 -2.08 -11.29 -5.29
N SER A 303 -1.16 -10.67 -6.03
CA SER A 303 0.04 -11.33 -6.55
C SER A 303 1.16 -11.56 -5.52
N GLU A 304 0.94 -11.39 -4.22
CA GLU A 304 1.98 -11.56 -3.19
C GLU A 304 1.52 -12.28 -1.90
N ILE A 305 0.56 -13.20 -1.98
CA ILE A 305 0.31 -14.18 -0.91
C ILE A 305 0.59 -15.59 -1.44
#